data_AF-A0A7K3Y8G2-F1
#
_entry.id   AF-A0A7K3Y8G2-F1
#
_cell.length_a   1.000
_cell.length_b   1.000
_cell.length_c   1.000
_cell.angle_alpha   90.00
_cell.angle_beta   90.00
_cell.angle_gamma   90.00
#
_symmetry.space_group_name_H-M   'P 1'
#
loop_
_entity.id
_entity.type
_entity.pdbx_description
1 polymer ?
#
loop_
_entity_poly.entity_id
_entity_poly.type
_entity_poly.pdbx_seq_one_letter_code
_entity_poly.pdbx_strand_id
1 'polypeptide(L)'
;MVKQLHNAIRSLVERYDYHRPAYHRGQYNETQLRREFVDPFFRALEWDVDNRQGLSEAYKEVAHEDPIRIRGQTNFLDYSFRIGGTRKFIVEAKKPSVAIRDDTDSALQLRRYAWNAGLKLSILTNFEEFAV
;
A
#
# COMPACT_ATOMS: atom_id res chain seq x y z
N MET A 1 -15.87 0.77 18.71
CA MET A 1 -14.58 0.66 18.00
C MET A 1 -14.72 -0.18 16.72
N VAL A 2 -14.92 -1.51 16.78
CA VAL A 2 -14.99 -2.38 15.59
C VAL A 2 -16.06 -1.94 14.55
N LYS A 3 -17.26 -1.53 14.98
CA LYS A 3 -18.30 -1.01 14.07
C LYS A 3 -17.89 0.27 13.33
N GLN A 4 -17.08 1.12 13.95
CA GLN A 4 -16.64 2.39 13.36
C GLN A 4 -15.58 2.16 12.27
N LEU A 5 -14.66 1.20 12.51
CA LEU A 5 -13.71 0.72 11.51
C LEU A 5 -14.41 0.15 10.27
N HIS A 6 -15.38 -0.73 10.47
CA HIS A 6 -16.16 -1.31 9.36
C HIS A 6 -16.84 -0.23 8.51
N ASN A 7 -17.34 0.84 9.13
CA ASN A 7 -17.96 1.95 8.42
C ASN A 7 -16.94 2.75 7.61
N ALA A 8 -15.75 3.03 8.16
CA ALA A 8 -14.71 3.78 7.45
C ALA A 8 -14.25 3.05 6.18
N ILE A 9 -13.94 1.76 6.27
CA ILE A 9 -13.54 0.95 5.10
C ILE A 9 -14.70 0.85 4.10
N ARG A 10 -15.92 0.60 4.58
CA ARG A 10 -17.12 0.56 3.72
C ARG A 10 -17.28 1.84 2.91
N SER A 11 -17.16 3.01 3.54
CA SER A 11 -17.27 4.29 2.83
C SER A 11 -16.17 4.51 1.80
N LEU A 12 -14.96 3.99 2.03
CA LEU A 12 -13.90 4.02 1.01
C LEU A 12 -14.25 3.15 -0.19
N VAL A 13 -14.73 1.93 0.05
CA VAL A 13 -15.15 0.99 -0.99
C VAL A 13 -16.32 1.56 -1.80
N GLU A 14 -17.36 2.06 -1.13
CA GLU A 14 -18.54 2.65 -1.78
C GLU A 14 -18.18 3.88 -2.63
N ARG A 15 -17.31 4.77 -2.10
CA ARG A 15 -16.84 5.93 -2.87
C ARG A 15 -16.00 5.51 -4.07
N TYR A 16 -15.14 4.50 -3.91
CA TYR A 16 -14.34 4.01 -5.02
C TYR A 16 -15.21 3.43 -6.13
N ASP A 17 -16.14 2.55 -5.77
CA ASP A 17 -17.05 1.90 -6.72
C ASP A 17 -17.90 2.92 -7.49
N TYR A 18 -18.47 3.90 -6.79
CA TYR A 18 -19.28 4.96 -7.41
C TYR A 18 -18.50 5.76 -8.47
N HIS A 19 -17.21 6.04 -8.23
CA HIS A 19 -16.37 6.81 -9.14
C HIS A 19 -15.44 5.96 -10.02
N ARG A 20 -15.54 4.62 -9.95
CA ARG A 20 -14.67 3.67 -10.64
C ARG A 20 -14.48 3.99 -12.13
N PRO A 21 -15.53 4.30 -12.92
CA PRO A 21 -15.36 4.63 -14.34
C PRO A 21 -14.48 5.87 -14.59
N ALA A 22 -14.44 6.83 -13.65
CA ALA A 22 -13.60 8.03 -13.78
C ALA A 22 -12.12 7.71 -13.47
N TYR A 23 -11.87 6.92 -12.42
CA TYR A 23 -10.52 6.52 -12.02
C TYR A 23 -9.80 5.71 -13.10
N HIS A 24 -10.55 4.86 -13.83
CA HIS A 24 -10.01 4.04 -14.92
C HIS A 24 -9.69 4.81 -16.21
N ARG A 25 -10.12 6.08 -16.37
CA ARG A 25 -9.80 6.90 -17.56
C ARG A 25 -8.33 7.35 -17.62
N GLY A 26 -7.50 6.96 -16.66
CA GLY A 26 -6.05 7.15 -16.68
C GLY A 26 -5.55 8.52 -16.23
N GLN A 27 -6.44 9.48 -15.95
CA GLN A 27 -6.08 10.76 -15.34
C GLN A 27 -5.79 10.66 -13.85
N TYR A 28 -6.31 9.61 -13.20
CA TYR A 28 -6.12 9.36 -11.79
C TYR A 28 -4.83 8.58 -11.56
N ASN A 29 -3.86 9.20 -10.89
CA ASN A 29 -2.53 8.62 -10.71
C ASN A 29 -2.37 7.87 -9.39
N GLU A 30 -1.22 7.19 -9.25
CA GLU A 30 -0.90 6.37 -8.08
C GLU A 30 -0.81 7.19 -6.79
N THR A 31 -0.23 8.40 -6.82
CA THR A 31 -0.17 9.29 -5.66
C THR A 31 -1.56 9.72 -5.17
N GLN A 32 -2.49 10.00 -6.09
CA GLN A 32 -3.88 10.30 -5.73
C GLN A 32 -4.56 9.09 -5.09
N LEU A 33 -4.39 7.91 -5.70
CA LEU A 33 -4.92 6.65 -5.15
C LEU A 33 -4.39 6.37 -3.74
N ARG A 34 -3.08 6.52 -3.55
CA ARG A 34 -2.42 6.35 -2.25
C ARG A 34 -3.05 7.24 -1.19
N ARG A 35 -3.08 8.56 -1.44
CA ARG A 35 -3.60 9.55 -0.50
C ARG A 35 -5.09 9.43 -0.21
N GLU A 36 -5.88 9.14 -1.23
CA GLU A 36 -7.34 9.14 -1.11
C GLU A 36 -7.92 7.80 -0.71
N PHE A 37 -7.21 6.68 -0.89
CA PHE A 37 -7.76 5.35 -0.64
C PHE A 37 -6.84 4.44 0.17
N VAL A 38 -5.57 4.32 -0.19
CA VAL A 38 -4.63 3.42 0.51
C VAL A 38 -4.30 3.92 1.92
N ASP A 39 -3.93 5.19 2.09
CA ASP A 39 -3.63 5.77 3.40
C ASP A 39 -4.87 5.72 4.32
N PRO A 40 -6.08 6.16 3.89
CA PRO A 40 -7.29 6.00 4.71
C PRO A 40 -7.61 4.55 5.06
N PHE A 41 -7.36 3.60 4.15
CA PHE A 41 -7.61 2.18 4.40
C PHE A 41 -6.72 1.66 5.53
N PHE A 42 -5.41 1.89 5.46
CA PHE A 42 -4.49 1.44 6.51
C PHE A 42 -4.65 2.22 7.82
N ARG A 43 -5.01 3.51 7.77
CA ARG A 43 -5.40 4.27 8.97
C ARG A 43 -6.64 3.69 9.63
N ALA A 44 -7.62 3.23 8.84
CA ALA A 44 -8.79 2.56 9.39
C ALA A 44 -8.37 1.28 10.12
N LEU A 45 -7.43 0.52 9.57
CA LEU A 45 -6.80 -0.64 10.21
C LEU A 45 -5.85 -0.27 11.38
N GLU A 46 -5.91 0.96 11.88
CA GLU A 46 -5.19 1.49 13.04
C GLU A 46 -3.66 1.59 12.88
N TRP A 47 -3.14 1.53 11.65
CA TRP A 47 -1.74 1.87 11.38
C TRP A 47 -1.51 3.38 11.45
N ASP A 48 -0.43 3.81 12.11
CA ASP A 48 -0.01 5.22 12.12
C ASP A 48 0.69 5.62 10.81
N VAL A 49 -0.09 5.69 9.75
CA VAL A 49 0.38 6.07 8.40
C VAL A 49 1.02 7.46 8.40
N ASP A 50 0.41 8.42 9.10
CA ASP A 50 0.88 9.81 9.09
C ASP A 50 2.00 10.09 10.12
N ASN A 51 2.45 9.07 10.87
CA ASN A 51 3.38 9.23 12.00
C ASN A 51 2.90 10.29 13.02
N ARG A 52 1.62 10.27 13.38
CA ARG A 52 1.00 11.20 14.34
C ARG A 52 1.58 11.08 15.75
N GLN A 53 2.13 9.92 16.08
CA GLN A 53 2.85 9.71 17.34
C GLN A 53 4.21 10.44 17.37
N GLY A 54 4.68 10.97 16.23
CA GLY A 54 5.95 11.70 16.14
C GLY A 54 7.17 10.80 16.39
N LEU A 55 7.07 9.51 16.07
CA LEU A 55 8.17 8.57 16.21
C LEU A 55 9.29 8.92 15.22
N SER A 56 10.52 8.54 15.55
CA SER A 56 11.63 8.73 14.61
C SER A 56 11.48 7.81 13.39
N GLU A 57 12.19 8.14 12.31
CA GLU A 57 12.17 7.37 11.05
C GLU A 57 12.45 5.87 11.23
N ALA A 58 13.26 5.50 12.22
CA ALA A 58 13.58 4.11 12.54
C ALA A 58 12.40 3.36 13.20
N TYR A 59 11.50 4.07 13.87
CA TYR A 59 10.45 3.49 14.70
C TYR A 59 9.02 3.76 14.25
N LYS A 60 8.80 4.70 13.31
CA LYS A 60 7.47 4.91 12.73
C LYS A 60 6.92 3.61 12.13
N GLU A 61 5.62 3.42 12.30
CA GLU A 61 4.95 2.17 11.91
C GLU A 61 4.86 2.01 10.40
N VAL A 62 4.76 3.11 9.66
CA VAL A 62 4.68 3.10 8.20
C VAL A 62 5.76 3.99 7.62
N ALA A 63 6.67 3.39 6.86
CA ALA A 63 7.65 4.13 6.07
C ALA A 63 7.22 4.19 4.62
N HIS A 64 7.08 5.41 4.12
CA HIS A 64 6.84 5.73 2.73
C HIS A 64 8.16 5.84 1.98
N GLU A 65 8.18 5.44 0.71
CA GLU A 65 9.35 5.51 -0.16
C GLU A 65 10.57 4.83 0.50
N ASP A 66 10.38 3.63 1.05
CA ASP A 66 11.42 2.90 1.79
C ASP A 66 12.46 2.32 0.82
N PRO A 67 13.74 2.73 0.87
CA PRO A 67 14.73 2.32 -0.13
C PRO A 67 15.05 0.83 -0.05
N ILE A 68 15.16 0.19 -1.22
CA ILE A 68 15.53 -1.20 -1.37
C ILE A 68 16.56 -1.36 -2.49
N ARG A 69 17.49 -2.31 -2.32
CA ARG A 69 18.45 -2.67 -3.38
C ARG A 69 17.96 -3.90 -4.13
N ILE A 70 17.70 -3.74 -5.43
CA ILE A 70 17.37 -4.84 -6.33
C ILE A 70 18.38 -4.81 -7.47
N ARG A 71 19.11 -5.91 -7.67
CA ARG A 71 20.09 -6.08 -8.76
C ARG A 71 21.09 -4.91 -8.91
N GLY A 72 21.54 -4.37 -7.78
CA GLY A 72 22.49 -3.25 -7.74
C GLY A 72 21.90 -1.86 -7.95
N GLN A 73 20.60 -1.75 -8.25
CA GLN A 73 19.88 -0.48 -8.33
C GLN A 73 19.10 -0.23 -7.04
N THR A 74 19.00 1.04 -6.64
CA THR A 74 18.12 1.47 -5.55
C THR A 74 16.75 1.77 -6.11
N ASN A 75 15.75 1.01 -5.67
CA ASN A 75 14.34 1.28 -5.87
C ASN A 75 13.73 1.73 -4.54
N PHE A 76 12.49 2.20 -4.56
CA PHE A 76 11.77 2.64 -3.37
C PHE A 76 10.46 1.88 -3.30
N LEU A 77 10.13 1.40 -2.10
CA LEU A 77 8.83 0.80 -1.83
C LEU A 77 7.83 1.90 -1.48
N ASP A 78 6.61 1.81 -1.98
CA ASP A 78 5.56 2.76 -1.61
C ASP A 78 5.32 2.75 -0.10
N TYR A 79 5.20 1.55 0.49
CA TYR A 79 4.99 1.39 1.92
C TYR A 79 5.74 0.21 2.51
N SER A 80 6.24 0.42 3.72
CA SER A 80 6.90 -0.56 4.55
C SER A 80 6.32 -0.48 5.96
N PHE A 81 5.60 -1.53 6.34
CA PHE A 81 4.88 -1.61 7.62
C PHE A 81 5.74 -2.30 8.66
N ARG A 82 5.88 -1.69 9.83
CA ARG A 82 6.87 -2.02 10.85
C ARG A 82 6.23 -2.05 12.24
N ILE A 83 6.68 -2.98 13.08
CA ILE A 83 6.33 -2.99 14.51
C ILE A 83 7.64 -3.00 15.29
N GLY A 84 7.84 -2.01 16.16
CA GLY A 84 9.10 -1.83 16.90
C GLY A 84 10.31 -1.69 15.98
N GLY A 85 10.16 -0.98 14.85
CA GLY A 85 11.20 -0.81 13.82
C GLY A 85 11.45 -2.04 12.94
N THR A 86 10.86 -3.20 13.25
CA THR A 86 11.01 -4.41 12.43
C THR A 86 9.94 -4.46 11.35
N ARG A 87 10.36 -4.49 10.08
CA ARG A 87 9.47 -4.65 8.93
C ARG A 87 8.68 -5.97 9.02
N LYS A 88 7.36 -5.89 8.82
CA LYS A 88 6.41 -7.00 8.86
C LYS A 88 5.89 -7.36 7.48
N PHE A 89 5.52 -6.36 6.70
CA PHE A 89 5.10 -6.51 5.32
C PHE A 89 5.34 -5.22 4.53
N ILE A 90 5.17 -5.32 3.22
CA ILE A 90 5.35 -4.23 2.26
C ILE A 90 4.12 -4.13 1.38
N VAL A 91 3.85 -2.92 0.91
CA VAL A 91 2.75 -2.65 -0.02
C VAL A 91 3.27 -1.79 -1.16
N GLU A 92 2.96 -2.21 -2.38
CA GLU A 92 3.13 -1.42 -3.61
C GLU A 92 1.76 -1.07 -4.17
N ALA A 93 1.59 0.20 -4.52
CA ALA A 93 0.41 0.69 -5.19
C ALA A 93 0.63 0.74 -6.71
N LYS A 94 -0.46 0.69 -7.46
CA LYS A 94 -0.52 1.01 -8.89
C LYS A 94 -1.69 1.92 -9.14
N LYS A 95 -1.62 2.73 -10.19
CA LYS A 95 -2.78 3.51 -10.65
C LYS A 95 -3.99 2.58 -10.93
N PRO A 96 -5.24 3.03 -10.71
CA PRO A 96 -6.46 2.23 -10.91
C PRO A 96 -6.56 1.51 -12.25
N SER A 97 -6.11 2.15 -13.33
CA SER A 97 -6.17 1.62 -14.69
C SER A 97 -5.22 0.46 -14.98
N VAL A 98 -4.35 0.07 -14.04
CA VAL A 98 -3.50 -1.12 -14.17
C VAL A 98 -4.28 -2.34 -13.67
N ALA A 99 -4.45 -3.33 -14.55
CA ALA A 99 -4.98 -4.63 -14.19
C ALA A 99 -3.89 -5.46 -13.48
N ILE A 100 -3.78 -5.33 -12.16
CA ILE A 100 -2.68 -5.95 -11.40
C ILE A 100 -2.73 -7.48 -11.42
N ARG A 101 -3.91 -8.08 -11.64
CA ARG A 101 -4.05 -9.53 -11.85
C ARG A 101 -3.19 -10.05 -13.00
N ASP A 102 -3.04 -9.26 -14.06
CA ASP A 102 -2.30 -9.63 -15.26
C ASP A 102 -0.86 -9.04 -15.26
N ASP A 103 -0.52 -8.19 -14.29
CA ASP A 103 0.83 -7.61 -14.08
C ASP A 103 1.75 -8.59 -13.31
N THR A 104 2.07 -9.69 -14.02
CA THR A 104 2.89 -10.78 -13.47
C THR A 104 4.29 -10.30 -13.08
N ASP A 105 4.86 -9.36 -13.82
CA ASP A 105 6.23 -8.89 -13.59
C ASP A 105 6.33 -8.10 -12.28
N SER A 106 5.43 -7.13 -12.04
CA SER A 106 5.41 -6.38 -10.77
C SER A 106 5.17 -7.31 -9.58
N ALA A 107 4.22 -8.25 -9.70
CA ALA A 107 3.90 -9.20 -8.64
C ALA A 107 5.08 -10.12 -8.32
N LEU A 108 5.74 -10.68 -9.34
CA LEU A 108 6.91 -11.55 -9.15
C LEU A 108 8.10 -10.79 -8.55
N GLN A 109 8.32 -9.55 -8.97
CA GLN A 109 9.40 -8.73 -8.42
C GLN A 109 9.20 -8.46 -6.93
N LEU A 110 7.99 -8.05 -6.54
CA LEU A 110 7.65 -7.76 -5.14
C LEU A 110 7.77 -9.02 -4.27
N ARG A 111 7.24 -10.15 -4.72
CA ARG A 111 7.31 -11.44 -4.00
C ARG A 111 8.74 -11.93 -3.83
N ARG A 112 9.59 -11.84 -4.87
CA ARG A 112 11.01 -12.21 -4.76
C ARG A 112 11.73 -11.35 -3.72
N TYR A 113 11.45 -10.05 -3.70
CA TYR A 113 12.01 -9.16 -2.71
C TYR A 113 11.57 -9.55 -1.30
N ALA A 114 10.27 -9.73 -1.07
CA ALA A 114 9.72 -10.12 0.21
C ALA A 114 10.32 -11.43 0.73
N TRP A 115 10.44 -12.43 -0.14
CA TRP A 115 11.09 -13.70 0.16
C TRP A 115 12.55 -13.51 0.60
N ASN A 116 13.34 -12.77 -0.19
CA ASN A 116 14.76 -12.51 0.14
C ASN A 116 14.93 -11.70 1.43
N ALA A 117 13.97 -10.84 1.75
CA ALA A 117 13.94 -10.05 2.99
C ALA A 117 13.35 -10.82 4.19
N GLY A 118 12.96 -12.10 4.02
CA GLY A 118 12.35 -12.90 5.08
C GLY A 118 10.95 -12.44 5.50
N LEU A 119 10.29 -11.63 4.67
CA LEU A 119 8.93 -11.15 4.90
C LEU A 119 7.92 -12.22 4.52
N LYS A 120 6.89 -12.39 5.36
CA LYS A 120 5.82 -13.37 5.15
C LYS A 120 4.66 -12.83 4.30
N LEU A 121 4.64 -11.53 4.06
CA LEU A 121 3.55 -10.83 3.39
C LEU A 121 4.09 -9.69 2.54
N SER A 122 3.59 -9.62 1.31
CA SER A 122 3.73 -8.49 0.39
C SER A 122 2.40 -8.26 -0.29
N ILE A 123 2.04 -7.02 -0.56
CA ILE A 123 0.76 -6.67 -1.17
C ILE A 123 1.03 -5.80 -2.39
N LEU A 124 0.49 -6.17 -3.54
CA LEU A 124 0.36 -5.29 -4.71
C LEU A 124 -1.11 -4.87 -4.83
N THR A 125 -1.39 -3.58 -4.96
CA THR A 125 -2.77 -3.09 -4.98
C THR A 125 -2.99 -1.89 -5.91
N ASN A 126 -4.17 -1.83 -6.52
CA ASN A 126 -4.71 -0.63 -7.18
C ASN A 126 -5.99 -0.14 -6.45
N PHE A 127 -6.11 -0.51 -5.17
CA PHE A 127 -7.27 -0.42 -4.28
C PHE A 127 -8.49 -1.26 -4.67
N GLU A 128 -8.75 -1.47 -5.96
CA GLU A 128 -9.81 -2.37 -6.42
C GLU A 128 -9.47 -3.83 -6.11
N GLU A 129 -8.21 -4.20 -6.27
CA GLU A 129 -7.68 -5.54 -6.05
C GLU A 129 -6.51 -5.49 -5.04
N PHE A 130 -6.37 -6.56 -4.25
CA PHE A 130 -5.25 -6.77 -3.33
C PHE A 130 -4.64 -8.14 -3.64
N ALA A 131 -3.50 -8.14 -4.33
CA ALA A 131 -2.75 -9.36 -4.63
C ALA A 131 -1.72 -9.62 -3.51
N VAL A 132 -1.84 -10.81 -2.89
CA VAL A 132 -1.02 -11.26 -1.74
C VAL A 132 -0.02 -12.32 -2.17
#